data_AF-A0A9P0ZY02-F1
#
_entry.id   AF-A0A9P0ZY02-F1
#
_cell.length_a   1.000
_cell.length_b   1.000
_cell.length_c   1.000
_cell.angle_alpha   90.00
_cell.angle_beta   90.00
_cell.angle_gamma   90.00
#
_symmetry.space_group_name_H-M   'P 1'
#
loop_
_entity.id
_entity.type
_entity.pdbx_description
1 polymer ?
#
loop_
_entity_poly.entity_id
_entity_poly.type
_entity_poly.pdbx_seq_one_letter_code
_entity_poly.pdbx_strand_id
1 'polypeptide(L)' 'MKKLEEVVKSVSMEGLSWGACKLVPVGYGIKKLQIMLTVVDDLVCVDDLVENYLTVEPINEYVQSYDIVAFNKI' A
#
# COMPACT_ATOMS: atom_id res chain seq x y z
N MET A 1 10.54 -9.48 -1.09
CA MET A 1 9.51 -8.69 -0.38
C MET A 1 10.01 -7.43 0.29
N LYS A 2 11.25 -7.34 0.80
CA LYS A 2 11.77 -6.07 1.37
C LYS A 2 11.69 -4.89 0.39
N LYS A 3 12.09 -5.10 -0.87
CA LYS A 3 11.96 -4.08 -1.93
C LYS A 3 10.53 -3.58 -2.14
N LEU A 4 9.54 -4.48 -2.12
CA LEU A 4 8.13 -4.08 -2.26
C LEU A 4 7.70 -3.18 -1.09
N GLU A 5 8.08 -3.54 0.13
CA GLU A 5 7.79 -2.72 1.31
C GLU A 5 8.50 -1.36 1.26
N GLU A 6 9.77 -1.33 0.88
CA GLU A 6 10.57 -0.10 0.74
C GLU A 6 9.98 0.84 -0.32
N VAL A 7 9.57 0.31 -1.46
CA VAL A 7 8.99 1.09 -2.57
C VAL A 7 7.58 1.58 -2.23
N VAL A 8 6.75 0.78 -1.53
CA VAL A 8 5.44 1.27 -1.06
C VAL A 8 5.61 2.37 0.00
N LYS A 9 6.54 2.19 0.94
CA LYS A 9 6.81 3.18 2.00
C LYS A 9 7.54 4.43 1.52
N SER A 10 8.11 4.44 0.31
CA SER A 10 8.76 5.63 -0.24
C SER A 10 7.75 6.68 -0.71
N VAL A 11 6.49 6.28 -0.94
CA VAL A 11 5.40 7.22 -1.25
C VAL A 11 5.11 8.05 -0.01
N SER A 12 5.33 9.36 -0.12
CA SER A 12 5.11 10.32 0.96
C SER A 12 4.28 11.48 0.45
N MET A 13 3.19 11.78 1.15
CA MET A 13 2.33 12.93 0.87
C MET A 13 1.76 13.46 2.19
N GLU A 14 1.34 14.72 2.19
CA GLU A 14 0.72 15.35 3.35
C GLU A 14 -0.58 14.60 3.72
N GLY A 15 -0.74 14.26 5.00
CA GLY A 15 -1.90 13.51 5.47
C GLY A 15 -1.80 11.99 5.31
N LEU A 16 -0.77 11.43 4.67
CA LEU A 16 -0.54 9.98 4.59
C LEU A 16 0.46 9.51 5.66
N SER A 17 0.12 8.45 6.38
CA SER A 17 0.99 7.80 7.35
C SER A 17 1.01 6.29 7.14
N TRP A 18 2.20 5.72 6.94
CA TRP A 18 2.39 4.27 6.84
C TRP A 18 2.54 3.63 8.22
N GLY A 19 1.75 2.59 8.47
CA GLY A 19 1.74 1.83 9.70
C GLY A 19 2.53 0.52 9.64
N ALA A 20 2.19 -0.40 10.54
CA ALA A 20 2.81 -1.72 10.57
C ALA A 20 2.42 -2.54 9.34
N CYS A 21 3.33 -3.41 8.92
CA CYS A 21 3.15 -4.31 7.78
C CYS A 21 3.55 -5.74 8.15
N LYS A 22 2.98 -6.70 7.42
CA LYS A 22 3.28 -8.13 7.55
C LYS A 22 3.16 -8.83 6.21
N LEU A 23 3.85 -9.95 6.07
CA LEU A 23 3.70 -10.85 4.92
C LEU A 23 2.69 -11.94 5.25
N VAL A 24 1.63 -12.02 4.46
CA VAL A 24 0.55 -13.00 4.66
C VAL A 24 0.62 -14.04 3.55
N PRO A 25 0.67 -15.34 3.87
CA PRO A 25 0.63 -16.39 2.86
C PRO A 25 -0.73 -16.42 2.16
N VAL A 26 -0.73 -16.55 0.83
CA VAL A 26 -1.95 -16.66 0.00
C VAL A 26 -2.10 -18.05 -0.64
N GLY A 27 -1.04 -18.86 -0.67
CA GLY A 27 -1.02 -20.21 -1.23
C GLY A 27 0.21 -20.46 -2.11
N TYR A 28 0.53 -21.72 -2.39
CA TYR A 28 1.59 -22.13 -3.34
C TYR A 28 2.96 -21.45 -3.11
N GLY A 29 3.31 -21.17 -1.85
CA GLY A 29 4.55 -20.47 -1.49
C GLY A 29 4.55 -18.94 -1.72
N ILE A 30 3.47 -18.39 -2.28
CA ILE A 30 3.30 -16.95 -2.52
C ILE A 30 2.81 -16.28 -1.23
N LYS A 31 3.39 -15.10 -0.96
CA LYS A 31 2.99 -14.22 0.14
C LYS A 31 2.56 -12.88 -0.45
N LYS A 32 1.58 -12.22 0.14
CA LYS A 32 1.22 -10.82 -0.13
C LYS A 32 1.75 -9.91 0.96
N LEU A 33 2.09 -8.67 0.60
CA LEU A 33 2.33 -7.62 1.59
C LEU A 33 0.98 -7.07 2.06
N GLN A 34 0.76 -7.11 3.36
CA GLN A 34 -0.35 -6.41 4.00
C GLN A 34 0.25 -5.28 4.83
N ILE A 35 -0.14 -4.05 4.54
CA ILE A 35 0.34 -2.84 5.22
C ILE A 35 -0.86 -2.01 5.67
N MET A 36 -0.76 -1.41 6.86
CA MET A 36 -1.73 -0.43 7.32
C MET A 36 -1.28 0.97 6.88
N LEU A 37 -2.25 1.81 6.54
CA LEU A 37 -2.05 3.23 6.29
C LEU A 37 -3.16 4.01 6.98
N THR A 38 -2.84 5.24 7.36
CA THR A 38 -3.80 6.20 7.90
C THR A 38 -3.75 7.44 7.03
N VAL A 39 -4.92 7.96 6.66
CA VAL A 39 -5.07 9.13 5.82
C VAL A 39 -5.87 10.20 6.55
N VAL A 40 -5.60 11.46 6.22
CA VAL A 40 -6.47 12.58 6.54
C VAL A 40 -7.46 12.73 5.38
N ASP A 41 -8.74 12.48 5.64
CA ASP A 41 -9.81 12.44 4.61
C ASP A 41 -9.86 13.71 3.74
N ASP A 42 -9.58 14.88 4.32
CA ASP A 42 -9.60 16.17 3.61
C ASP A 42 -8.39 16.38 2.67
N LEU A 43 -7.34 15.57 2.80
CA LEU A 43 -6.06 15.76 2.09
C LEU A 43 -5.70 14.62 1.14
N VAL A 44 -6.10 13.39 1.46
CA VAL A 44 -5.67 12.20 0.72
C VAL A 44 -6.88 11.34 0.34
N CYS A 45 -7.10 11.22 -0.97
CA CYS A 45 -8.00 10.23 -1.53
C CYS A 45 -7.26 8.89 -1.68
N VAL A 46 -7.82 7.82 -1.11
CA VAL A 46 -7.20 6.48 -1.14
C VAL A 46 -7.18 5.92 -2.57
N ASP A 47 -8.23 6.15 -3.36
CA ASP A 47 -8.28 5.69 -4.75
C ASP A 47 -7.17 6.37 -5.58
N ASP A 48 -7.01 7.69 -5.44
CA ASP A 48 -5.96 8.45 -6.14
C ASP A 48 -4.55 8.01 -5.71
N LEU A 49 -4.34 7.74 -4.41
CA LEU A 49 -3.07 7.22 -3.89
C LEU A 49 -2.70 5.91 -4.59
N VAL A 50 -3.67 5.00 -4.74
CA VAL A 50 -3.40 3.71 -5.32
C VAL A 50 -3.16 3.83 -6.83
N GLU A 51 -4.08 4.48 -7.55
CA GLU A 51 -4.05 4.57 -9.01
C GLU A 51 -2.85 5.36 -9.54
N ASN A 52 -2.51 6.47 -8.88
CA ASN A 52 -1.48 7.40 -9.36
C ASN A 52 -0.09 7.17 -8.76
N TYR A 53 0.05 6.38 -7.68
CA TYR A 53 1.35 6.14 -7.04
C TYR A 53 1.68 4.66 -6.93
N LEU A 54 0.77 3.81 -6.44
CA LEU A 54 1.07 2.40 -6.18
C LEU A 54 0.98 1.50 -7.42
N THR A 55 0.19 1.89 -8.42
CA THR A 55 0.01 1.12 -9.68
C THR A 55 0.71 1.71 -10.89
N VAL A 56 1.52 2.77 -10.71
CA VAL A 56 2.31 3.39 -11.78
C VAL A 56 3.78 2.98 -11.72
N GLU A 57 4.54 3.28 -12.77
CA GLU A 57 5.99 3.10 -12.76
C GLU A 57 6.65 4.05 -11.73
N PRO A 58 7.65 3.59 -10.95
CA PRO A 58 8.31 2.27 -11.01
C PRO A 58 7.72 1.22 -10.05
N ILE A 59 6.63 1.52 -9.33
CA ILE A 59 6.08 0.65 -8.28
C ILE A 59 5.37 -0.58 -8.88
N ASN A 60 4.73 -0.42 -10.03
CA ASN A 60 4.02 -1.49 -10.74
C ASN A 60 4.91 -2.69 -11.14
N GLU A 61 6.23 -2.53 -11.20
CA GLU A 61 7.17 -3.65 -11.41
C GLU A 61 7.15 -4.65 -10.24
N TYR A 62 6.75 -4.18 -9.05
CA TYR A 62 6.69 -4.98 -7.83
C TYR A 62 5.25 -5.31 -7.39
N VAL A 63 4.26 -4.52 -7.83
CA VAL A 63 2.85 -4.65 -7.46
C VAL A 63 2.04 -5.20 -8.63
N GLN A 64 1.56 -6.45 -8.50
CA GLN A 64 0.71 -7.07 -9.51
C GLN A 64 -0.75 -6.57 -9.43
N SER A 65 -1.24 -6.39 -8.20
CA SER A 65 -2.59 -5.89 -7.90
C SER A 65 -2.67 -5.45 -6.44
N TYR A 66 -3.73 -4.74 -6.09
CA TYR A 66 -4.02 -4.32 -4.73
C TYR A 66 -5.43 -4.77 -4.32
N ASP A 67 -5.68 -4.81 -3.01
CA ASP A 67 -6.98 -5.12 -2.43
C ASP A 67 -7.09 -4.47 -1.04
N ILE A 68 -8.30 -3.98 -0.70
CA ILE A 68 -8.57 -3.38 0.60
C ILE A 68 -9.05 -4.47 1.55
N VAL A 69 -8.18 -4.84 2.50
CA VAL A 69 -8.53 -5.89 3.48
C VAL A 69 -9.58 -5.42 4.49
N ALA A 70 -9.46 -4.17 4.96
CA ALA A 70 -10.38 -3.55 5.88
C ALA A 70 -10.25 -2.02 5.80
N PHE A 71 -11.35 -1.31 6.02
CA PHE A 71 -11.38 0.14 6.10
C PHE A 71 -12.13 0.55 7.38
N ASN A 72 -11.49 1.35 8.24
CA ASN A 72 -12.05 1.80 9.50
C ASN A 72 -11.90 3.31 9.60
N LYS A 73 -12.92 3.97 10.15
CA LYS A 73 -12.84 5.38 10.54
C LYS A 73 -12.23 5.48 11.94
N ILE A 74 -11.33 6.44 12.13
CA ILE A 74 -10.59 6.68 13.38
C ILE A 74 -10.95 8.07 13.93
#